data_AF-A0A0X3VTG1-F1
#
_entry.id   AF-A0A0X3VTG1-F1
#
_cell.length_a   1.000
_cell.length_b   1.000
_cell.length_c   1.000
_cell.angle_alpha   90.00
_cell.angle_beta   90.00
_cell.angle_gamma   90.00
#
_symmetry.space_group_name_H-M   'P 1'
#
loop_
_entity.id
_entity.type
_entity.pdbx_description
1 polymer ?
#
loop_
_entity_poly.entity_id
_entity_poly.type
_entity_poly.pdbx_seq_one_letter_code
_entity_poly.pdbx_strand_id
1 'polypeptide(L)'
;MSQRTTVRHARKTAAAMLIAIAAFGLTACQDGDTNSSSSSPSASATQSPTPAAKPSQGSDQDSAKGTPSGIPRKPGMRCTNQIDYGDDPRDNATINSIGSDTGYCPEPQKGGTPSGTPRKPGMRCTNQIDYGDDPRDNATINSIGSDTGYCPPVQHQ
;
A
#
# COMPACT_ATOMS: atom_id res chain seq x y z
N MET A 1 -54.91 -5.11 -26.19
CA MET A 1 -54.34 -4.24 -27.24
C MET A 1 -52.84 -4.48 -27.31
N SER A 2 -52.35 -4.63 -28.54
CA SER A 2 -51.00 -4.93 -29.04
C SER A 2 -49.78 -4.76 -28.12
N GLN A 3 -48.97 -5.83 -28.01
CA GLN A 3 -47.54 -5.71 -27.72
C GLN A 3 -46.85 -5.06 -28.94
N ARG A 4 -45.94 -4.12 -28.70
CA ARG A 4 -45.00 -3.61 -29.71
C ARG A 4 -43.59 -3.64 -29.14
N THR A 5 -42.85 -4.62 -29.60
CA THR A 5 -41.40 -4.74 -29.51
C THR A 5 -40.77 -3.72 -30.47
N THR A 6 -39.81 -2.93 -30.00
CA THR A 6 -38.85 -2.24 -30.89
C THR A 6 -37.46 -2.30 -30.27
N VAL A 7 -36.70 -3.28 -30.72
CA VAL A 7 -35.23 -3.31 -30.67
C VAL A 7 -34.74 -2.53 -31.88
N ARG A 8 -33.96 -1.44 -31.72
CA ARG A 8 -32.90 -1.04 -32.66
C ARG A 8 -31.77 -0.28 -31.96
N HIS A 9 -30.56 -0.76 -32.24
CA HIS A 9 -29.27 -0.33 -31.73
C HIS A 9 -28.87 1.09 -32.17
N ALA A 10 -28.07 1.77 -31.35
CA ALA A 10 -27.10 2.74 -31.84
C ALA A 10 -25.75 2.49 -31.16
N ARG A 11 -24.90 1.68 -31.81
CA ARG A 11 -23.46 1.68 -31.56
C ARG A 11 -22.92 3.00 -32.11
N LYS A 12 -22.22 3.80 -31.29
CA LYS A 12 -21.47 4.97 -31.77
C LYS A 12 -20.00 4.81 -31.41
N THR A 13 -19.27 4.35 -32.42
CA THR A 13 -17.91 4.75 -32.86
C THR A 13 -16.83 4.98 -31.81
N ALA A 14 -15.78 4.16 -31.94
CA ALA A 14 -14.47 4.27 -31.35
C ALA A 14 -13.71 5.54 -31.77
N ALA A 15 -12.80 5.99 -30.90
CA ALA A 15 -11.63 6.76 -31.29
C ALA A 15 -10.44 6.25 -30.46
N ALA A 16 -9.57 5.48 -31.10
CA ALA A 16 -8.28 5.07 -30.57
C ALA A 16 -7.30 6.24 -30.72
N MET A 17 -6.73 6.74 -29.62
CA MET A 17 -5.63 7.69 -29.63
C MET A 17 -4.34 6.92 -29.33
N LEU A 18 -3.51 6.72 -30.35
CA LEU A 18 -2.15 6.22 -30.25
C LEU A 18 -1.22 7.41 -29.97
N ILE A 19 -0.54 7.41 -28.81
CA ILE A 19 0.55 8.35 -28.55
C ILE A 19 1.86 7.62 -28.78
N ALA A 20 2.63 8.15 -29.72
CA ALA A 20 3.92 7.65 -30.17
C ALA A 20 4.98 7.73 -29.07
N ILE A 21 5.79 6.68 -28.98
CA ILE A 21 6.97 6.58 -28.13
C ILE A 21 8.12 7.28 -28.84
N ALA A 22 8.70 8.31 -28.22
CA ALA A 22 10.03 8.79 -28.57
C ALA A 22 11.03 8.18 -27.58
N ALA A 23 11.73 7.14 -28.02
CA ALA A 23 12.93 6.65 -27.36
C ALA A 23 14.08 7.60 -27.71
N PHE A 24 14.61 8.31 -26.73
CA PHE A 24 15.83 9.10 -26.86
C PHE A 24 16.88 8.60 -25.87
N GLY A 25 18.00 8.14 -26.43
CA GLY A 25 19.31 8.16 -25.77
C GLY A 25 19.69 6.95 -24.93
N LEU A 26 20.35 5.97 -25.56
CA LEU A 26 21.40 5.19 -24.88
C LEU A 26 22.57 6.13 -24.59
N THR A 27 22.89 6.36 -23.33
CA THR A 27 24.25 6.72 -22.92
C THR A 27 24.72 5.68 -21.93
N ALA A 28 25.44 4.69 -22.46
CA ALA A 28 26.36 3.90 -21.67
C ALA A 28 27.48 4.83 -21.21
N CYS A 29 27.49 5.19 -19.94
CA CYS A 29 28.72 5.62 -19.29
C CYS A 29 29.01 4.62 -18.17
N GLN A 30 29.98 3.78 -18.52
CA GLN A 30 30.76 2.90 -17.68
C GLN A 30 31.14 3.55 -16.34
N ASP A 31 31.10 2.75 -15.29
CA ASP A 31 31.83 2.96 -14.05
C ASP A 31 33.28 3.43 -14.29
N GLY A 32 33.81 4.24 -13.38
CA GLY A 32 35.26 4.31 -13.18
C GLY A 32 35.81 5.72 -12.98
N ASP A 33 36.05 6.03 -11.72
CA ASP A 33 36.63 7.24 -11.16
C ASP A 33 38.04 7.62 -11.66
N THR A 34 38.34 8.91 -11.46
CA THR A 34 39.64 9.49 -11.03
C THR A 34 40.62 10.07 -12.07
N ASN A 35 40.57 11.40 -12.16
CA ASN A 35 41.68 12.37 -12.13
C ASN A 35 42.90 12.18 -13.06
N SER A 36 43.11 13.13 -13.97
CA SER A 36 44.42 13.37 -14.58
C SER A 36 44.76 14.85 -14.52
N SER A 37 45.55 15.23 -13.52
CA SER A 37 46.50 16.34 -13.67
C SER A 37 47.55 15.93 -14.69
N SER A 38 47.76 16.82 -15.67
CA SER A 38 48.49 16.66 -16.92
C SER A 38 49.88 16.00 -16.82
N SER A 39 50.20 15.09 -17.76
CA SER A 39 51.50 14.90 -18.47
C SER A 39 51.55 13.52 -19.17
N SER A 40 52.04 13.47 -20.42
CA SER A 40 52.62 12.26 -21.08
C SER A 40 54.15 12.22 -20.82
N PRO A 41 54.95 11.14 -21.07
CA PRO A 41 54.72 9.99 -21.97
C PRO A 41 55.19 8.57 -21.50
N SER A 42 54.81 7.57 -22.31
CA SER A 42 55.47 6.30 -22.71
C SER A 42 56.02 5.21 -21.74
N ALA A 43 55.50 3.99 -22.01
CA ALA A 43 56.17 2.67 -22.18
C ALA A 43 56.38 1.68 -20.99
N SER A 44 55.77 0.49 -21.20
CA SER A 44 56.18 -0.88 -20.82
C SER A 44 56.28 -1.30 -19.33
N ALA A 45 55.43 -2.25 -18.92
CA ALA A 45 55.79 -3.64 -18.59
C ALA A 45 54.80 -4.33 -17.63
N THR A 46 54.62 -5.62 -17.90
CA THR A 46 53.84 -6.68 -17.26
C THR A 46 54.10 -6.86 -15.76
N GLN A 47 53.04 -7.12 -14.97
CA GLN A 47 53.05 -8.13 -13.89
C GLN A 47 51.65 -8.34 -13.26
N SER A 48 51.10 -9.54 -13.45
CA SER A 48 50.21 -10.25 -12.50
C SER A 48 51.11 -11.10 -11.58
N PRO A 49 50.73 -11.47 -10.33
CA PRO A 49 49.52 -12.27 -10.07
C PRO A 49 48.83 -12.15 -8.68
N THR A 50 47.74 -12.93 -8.54
CA THR A 50 47.15 -13.60 -7.33
C THR A 50 46.08 -12.88 -6.46
N PRO A 51 45.18 -13.65 -5.78
CA PRO A 51 43.72 -13.47 -5.86
C PRO A 51 43.01 -13.21 -4.49
N ALA A 52 41.67 -13.17 -4.56
CA ALA A 52 40.66 -13.32 -3.50
C ALA A 52 40.13 -12.03 -2.85
N ALA A 53 38.83 -11.75 -3.04
CA ALA A 53 37.78 -12.05 -2.04
C ALA A 53 36.42 -11.47 -2.47
N LYS A 54 35.38 -12.31 -2.41
CA LYS A 54 33.96 -11.91 -2.33
C LYS A 54 33.69 -11.36 -0.91
N PRO A 55 32.73 -10.44 -0.75
CA PRO A 55 31.69 -10.68 0.25
C PRO A 55 30.27 -10.45 -0.29
N SER A 56 29.38 -11.39 0.02
CA SER A 56 27.96 -11.09 0.26
C SER A 56 27.86 -10.43 1.64
N GLN A 57 26.96 -9.47 1.85
CA GLN A 57 26.02 -9.41 2.98
C GLN A 57 25.35 -8.02 3.10
N GLY A 58 24.21 -8.05 3.79
CA GLY A 58 23.21 -6.99 3.90
C GLY A 58 23.77 -5.65 4.31
N SER A 59 23.14 -4.61 3.77
CA SER A 59 23.28 -3.25 4.31
C SER A 59 22.33 -3.15 5.50
N ASP A 60 22.84 -3.58 6.66
CA ASP A 60 22.38 -3.08 7.96
C ASP A 60 22.66 -1.58 8.00
N GLN A 61 21.61 -0.75 7.99
CA GLN A 61 21.70 0.61 8.49
C GLN A 61 20.83 0.70 9.74
N ASP A 62 21.53 0.73 10.87
CA ASP A 62 21.00 1.04 12.18
C ASP A 62 20.47 2.48 12.19
N SER A 63 19.16 2.61 12.41
CA SER A 63 18.57 3.79 13.01
C SER A 63 17.39 3.37 13.88
N ALA A 64 17.76 3.05 15.13
CA ALA A 64 17.00 3.25 16.36
C ALA A 64 15.52 2.79 16.45
N LYS A 65 15.32 1.87 17.39
CA LYS A 65 14.20 1.80 18.35
C LYS A 65 12.89 1.16 17.86
N GLY A 66 12.91 -0.16 17.81
CA GLY A 66 11.72 -1.01 17.93
C GLY A 66 11.98 -2.38 17.32
N THR A 67 11.60 -3.46 18.00
CA THR A 67 11.44 -4.76 17.34
C THR A 67 10.50 -4.54 16.16
N PRO A 68 10.91 -4.80 14.90
CA PRO A 68 10.03 -4.57 13.77
C PRO A 68 8.83 -5.51 13.89
N SER A 69 7.65 -4.96 14.18
CA SER A 69 6.37 -5.68 14.11
C SER A 69 6.02 -5.81 12.62
N GLY A 70 6.37 -6.94 12.00
CA GLY A 70 6.18 -7.13 10.56
C GLY A 70 7.01 -8.26 9.95
N ILE A 71 6.79 -8.50 8.64
CA ILE A 71 7.60 -9.42 7.84
C ILE A 71 8.62 -8.63 7.00
N PRO A 72 9.80 -9.20 6.67
CA PRO A 72 10.75 -8.53 5.78
C PRO A 72 10.12 -8.18 4.43
N ARG A 73 10.37 -6.97 3.94
CA ARG A 73 9.92 -6.53 2.62
C ARG A 73 10.80 -7.18 1.55
N LYS A 74 10.21 -7.91 0.60
CA LYS A 74 10.94 -8.43 -0.56
C LYS A 74 11.54 -7.29 -1.41
N PRO A 75 12.79 -7.43 -1.92
CA PRO A 75 13.40 -6.44 -2.81
C PRO A 75 12.50 -6.13 -4.02
N GLY A 76 12.37 -4.84 -4.36
CA GLY A 76 11.54 -4.38 -5.49
C GLY A 76 10.02 -4.51 -5.30
N MET A 77 9.54 -5.03 -4.16
CA MET A 77 8.12 -5.18 -3.87
C MET A 77 7.62 -4.13 -2.89
N ARG A 78 6.40 -3.65 -3.16
CA ARG A 78 5.58 -2.88 -2.21
C ARG A 78 5.01 -3.82 -1.14
N CYS A 79 4.77 -3.32 0.06
CA CYS A 79 4.15 -4.11 1.12
C CYS A 79 2.72 -4.49 0.78
N THR A 80 1.98 -3.58 0.16
CA THR A 80 0.59 -3.82 -0.30
C THR A 80 0.49 -4.83 -1.45
N ASN A 81 1.62 -5.28 -2.01
CA ASN A 81 1.68 -6.37 -2.98
C ASN A 81 2.09 -7.71 -2.35
N GLN A 82 2.45 -7.73 -1.07
CA GLN A 82 2.94 -8.91 -0.35
C GLN A 82 1.96 -9.38 0.73
N ILE A 83 1.26 -8.44 1.37
CA ILE A 83 0.28 -8.69 2.42
C ILE A 83 -1.02 -8.01 2.02
N ASP A 84 -2.14 -8.65 2.36
CA ASP A 84 -3.47 -8.07 2.22
C ASP A 84 -3.74 -7.11 3.40
N TYR A 85 -3.96 -5.84 3.06
CA TYR A 85 -4.25 -4.75 4.00
C TYR A 85 -5.69 -4.23 3.83
N GLY A 86 -6.61 -5.04 3.26
CA GLY A 86 -7.97 -4.58 2.93
C GLY A 86 -8.77 -3.99 4.11
N ASP A 87 -8.52 -4.47 5.33
CA ASP A 87 -9.15 -3.98 6.57
C ASP A 87 -8.27 -2.99 7.37
N ASP A 88 -7.11 -2.61 6.81
CA ASP A 88 -6.18 -1.69 7.45
C ASP A 88 -6.65 -0.24 7.29
N PRO A 89 -6.82 0.51 8.39
CA PRO A 89 -7.24 1.91 8.32
C PRO A 89 -6.16 2.83 7.73
N ARG A 90 -4.89 2.39 7.70
CA ARG A 90 -3.80 3.17 7.11
C ARG A 90 -3.87 3.06 5.60
N ASP A 91 -3.61 4.17 4.91
CA ASP A 91 -3.58 4.17 3.47
C ASP A 91 -2.37 3.38 2.91
N ASN A 92 -2.52 2.91 1.67
CA ASN A 92 -1.49 2.14 0.98
C ASN A 92 -0.16 2.90 0.85
N ALA A 93 -0.15 4.23 0.73
CA ALA A 93 1.10 4.98 0.64
C ALA A 93 1.84 4.96 1.97
N THR A 94 1.15 5.24 3.08
CA THR A 94 1.70 5.15 4.44
C THR A 94 2.30 3.77 4.72
N ILE A 95 1.57 2.69 4.42
CA ILE A 95 2.07 1.31 4.60
C ILE A 95 3.34 1.04 3.80
N ASN A 96 3.38 1.51 2.55
CA ASN A 96 4.54 1.32 1.67
C ASN A 96 5.73 2.20 2.05
N SER A 97 5.50 3.38 2.60
CA SER A 97 6.55 4.24 3.15
C SER A 97 7.18 3.58 4.37
N ILE A 98 6.39 3.08 5.32
CA ILE A 98 6.90 2.31 6.47
C ILE A 98 7.78 1.14 6.01
N GLY A 99 7.31 0.39 5.00
CA GLY A 99 8.09 -0.71 4.44
C GLY A 99 9.37 -0.28 3.72
N SER A 100 9.35 0.88 3.07
CA SER A 100 10.51 1.46 2.40
C SER A 100 11.56 1.93 3.40
N ASP A 101 11.12 2.58 4.47
CA ASP A 101 11.97 3.18 5.50
C ASP A 101 12.57 2.14 6.44
N THR A 102 11.77 1.14 6.84
CA THR A 102 12.20 0.13 7.82
C THR A 102 12.78 -1.13 7.19
N GLY A 103 12.48 -1.40 5.92
CA GLY A 103 12.76 -2.70 5.28
C GLY A 103 11.81 -3.82 5.69
N TYR A 104 10.80 -3.55 6.53
CA TYR A 104 9.80 -4.51 6.98
C TYR A 104 8.38 -4.03 6.66
N CYS A 105 7.56 -4.92 6.12
CA CYS A 105 6.14 -4.66 5.93
C CYS A 105 5.40 -4.79 7.27
N PRO A 106 4.72 -3.72 7.73
CA PRO A 106 4.06 -3.75 9.02
C PRO A 106 2.94 -4.78 9.03
N GLU A 107 2.64 -5.33 10.20
CA GLU A 107 1.45 -6.15 10.36
C GLU A 107 0.18 -5.31 10.04
N PRO A 108 -0.81 -5.89 9.33
CA PRO A 108 -2.09 -5.22 9.13
C PRO A 108 -2.74 -4.85 10.47
N GLN A 109 -3.12 -3.59 10.61
CA GLN A 109 -3.92 -3.13 11.73
C GLN A 109 -5.37 -3.47 11.42
N LYS A 110 -6.05 -4.15 12.34
CA LYS A 110 -7.52 -4.24 12.22
C LYS A 110 -8.07 -2.85 12.49
N GLY A 111 -8.94 -2.35 11.62
CA GLY A 111 -9.80 -1.20 11.92
C GLY A 111 -10.33 -1.32 13.35
N GLY A 112 -10.26 -0.22 14.10
CA GLY A 112 -10.36 -0.21 15.56
C GLY A 112 -11.48 -1.09 16.09
N THR A 113 -11.25 -1.72 17.25
CA THR A 113 -12.24 -2.58 17.90
C THR A 113 -13.59 -1.87 17.91
N PRO A 114 -14.63 -2.44 17.28
CA PRO A 114 -15.91 -1.76 17.19
C PRO A 114 -16.40 -1.48 18.62
N SER A 115 -16.68 -0.21 18.88
CA SER A 115 -17.15 0.22 20.19
C SER A 115 -18.62 -0.16 20.36
N GLY A 116 -18.97 -0.68 21.53
CA GLY A 116 -20.34 -1.02 21.89
C GLY A 116 -20.64 -2.51 21.96
N THR A 117 -21.92 -2.85 21.93
CA THR A 117 -22.40 -4.23 22.14
C THR A 117 -22.64 -4.93 20.81
N PRO A 118 -22.21 -6.19 20.59
CA PRO A 118 -22.53 -6.92 19.37
C PRO A 118 -24.03 -6.92 19.07
N ARG A 119 -24.38 -6.57 17.84
CA ARG A 119 -25.78 -6.54 17.41
C ARG A 119 -26.28 -7.97 17.22
N LYS A 120 -27.40 -8.31 17.86
CA LYS A 120 -28.03 -9.63 17.68
C LYS A 120 -28.54 -9.80 16.24
N PRO A 121 -28.38 -10.99 15.62
CA PRO A 121 -28.92 -11.26 14.28
C PRO A 121 -30.41 -10.93 14.19
N GLY A 122 -30.82 -10.22 13.13
CA GLY A 122 -32.21 -9.82 12.90
C GLY A 122 -32.76 -8.72 13.83
N MET A 123 -31.98 -8.24 14.81
CA MET A 123 -32.40 -7.19 15.73
C MET A 123 -31.83 -5.82 15.32
N ARG A 124 -32.63 -4.78 15.57
CA ARG A 124 -32.18 -3.38 15.54
C ARG A 124 -31.53 -3.05 16.88
N CYS A 125 -30.57 -2.13 16.89
CA CYS A 125 -29.92 -1.72 18.12
C CYS A 125 -30.87 -1.09 19.13
N THR A 126 -31.82 -0.29 18.65
CA THR A 126 -32.88 0.30 19.48
C THR A 126 -33.88 -0.73 20.04
N ASN A 127 -33.83 -1.99 19.59
CA ASN A 127 -34.60 -3.10 20.15
C ASN A 127 -33.77 -3.96 21.11
N GLN A 128 -32.46 -3.71 21.20
CA GLN A 128 -31.52 -4.47 22.03
C GLN A 128 -31.06 -3.66 23.25
N ILE A 129 -30.91 -2.34 23.10
CA ILE A 129 -30.40 -1.41 24.10
C ILE A 129 -31.37 -0.24 24.18
N ASP A 130 -31.57 0.27 25.39
CA ASP A 130 -32.35 1.49 25.63
C ASP A 130 -31.48 2.73 25.35
N TYR A 131 -31.93 3.54 24.39
CA TYR A 131 -31.29 4.78 23.96
C TYR A 131 -32.13 6.02 24.31
N GLY A 132 -33.04 5.93 25.29
CA GLY A 132 -33.99 7.00 25.61
C GLY A 132 -33.38 8.39 25.86
N ASP A 133 -32.15 8.43 26.40
CA ASP A 133 -31.40 9.66 26.67
C ASP A 133 -30.32 9.97 25.61
N ASP A 134 -30.23 9.16 24.55
CA ASP A 134 -29.23 9.37 23.50
C ASP A 134 -29.64 10.51 22.58
N PRO A 135 -28.77 11.51 22.33
CA PRO A 135 -29.09 12.62 21.43
C PRO A 135 -29.20 12.21 19.96
N ARG A 136 -28.63 11.05 19.56
CA ARG A 136 -28.70 10.56 18.18
C ARG A 136 -30.06 9.92 17.93
N ASP A 137 -30.59 10.12 16.73
CA ASP A 137 -31.86 9.50 16.37
C ASP A 137 -31.74 7.98 16.19
N ASN A 138 -32.88 7.30 16.34
CA ASN A 138 -32.98 5.85 16.21
C ASN A 138 -32.52 5.32 14.84
N ALA A 139 -32.67 6.09 13.74
CA ALA A 139 -32.21 5.63 12.43
C ALA A 139 -30.68 5.65 12.36
N THR A 140 -30.05 6.72 12.83
CA THR A 140 -28.59 6.84 12.96
C THR A 140 -28.00 5.71 13.80
N ILE A 141 -28.54 5.46 14.99
CA ILE A 141 -28.09 4.37 15.89
C ILE A 141 -28.18 3.00 15.19
N ASN A 142 -29.29 2.75 14.50
CA ASN A 142 -29.50 1.49 13.81
C ASN A 142 -28.64 1.35 12.55
N SER A 143 -28.32 2.44 11.86
CA SER A 143 -27.37 2.43 10.73
C SER A 143 -25.99 2.03 11.21
N ILE A 144 -25.48 2.67 12.28
CA ILE A 144 -24.18 2.34 12.87
C ILE A 144 -24.11 0.85 13.22
N GLY A 145 -25.16 0.30 13.85
CA GLY A 145 -25.20 -1.12 14.16
C GLY A 145 -25.33 -2.05 12.95
N SER A 146 -25.94 -1.58 11.86
CA SER A 146 -25.99 -2.31 10.60
C SER A 146 -24.62 -2.36 9.93
N ASP A 147 -23.92 -1.22 9.90
CA ASP A 147 -22.66 -1.04 9.18
C ASP A 147 -21.49 -1.68 9.92
N THR A 148 -21.47 -1.56 11.24
CA THR A 148 -20.37 -2.08 12.06
C THR A 148 -20.63 -3.49 12.59
N GLY A 149 -21.89 -3.93 12.66
CA GLY A 149 -22.30 -5.13 13.39
C GLY A 149 -22.38 -4.95 14.91
N TYR A 150 -22.16 -3.74 15.43
CA TYR A 150 -22.15 -3.42 16.87
C TYR A 150 -23.07 -2.23 17.17
N CYS A 151 -23.91 -2.38 18.17
CA CYS A 151 -24.74 -1.31 18.68
C CYS A 151 -23.89 -0.32 19.48
N PRO A 152 -23.87 0.96 19.07
CA PRO A 152 -22.98 1.95 19.67
C PRO A 152 -23.31 2.14 21.16
N PRO A 153 -22.34 2.54 21.99
CA PRO A 153 -22.62 2.90 23.38
C PRO A 153 -23.59 4.09 23.43
N VAL A 154 -24.46 4.11 24.45
CA VAL A 154 -25.37 5.23 24.72
C VAL A 154 -24.56 6.48 25.03
N GLN A 155 -24.89 7.60 24.41
CA GLN A 155 -24.30 8.91 24.68
C GLN A 155 -25.22 9.70 25.61
N HIS A 156 -24.63 10.44 26.55
CA HIS A 156 -25.33 11.40 27.41
C HIS A 156 -24.73 12.78 27.17
N GLN A 157 -25.57 13.82 27.14
CA GLN A 157 -25.17 15.23 26.97
C GLN A 157 -24.97 15.91 28.32
#